data_AF-A0A6L9QG73-F1
#
_entry.id   AF-A0A6L9QG73-F1
#
_cell.length_a   1.000
_cell.length_b   1.000
_cell.length_c   1.000
_cell.angle_alpha   90.00
_cell.angle_beta   90.00
_cell.angle_gamma   90.00
#
_symmetry.space_group_name_H-M   'P 1'
#
loop_
_entity.id
_entity.type
_entity.pdbx_description
1 polymer ?
#
loop_
_entity_poly.entity_id
_entity_poly.type
_entity_poly.pdbx_seq_one_letter_code
_entity_poly.pdbx_strand_id
1 'polypeptide(L)'
;MTAVPSPRVPGQADADTVEAARELIEGLVAYPWGQVSPSVYETGRLVTLAPWLNGHGERLSYLVESQRPDGTWGAPATGYALVPTLSAVEALLAELTRRSGADDDRLVRSAAAGLRAIDERMCGPSGASVDLPDLPAIELIAPSLTQRINASLARLRDRPVPGLAEWAGRGLGAPAGLDGAKLAFVRALLGSGADVPQKLLHALEIADDGPAGPAGL
;
A
#
# COMPACT_ATOMS: atom_id res chain seq x y z
N MET A 1 20.35 51.17 -9.17
CA MET A 1 20.98 50.63 -7.95
C MET A 1 19.87 50.19 -7.02
N THR A 2 19.55 48.90 -7.03
CA THR A 2 18.51 48.29 -6.20
C THR A 2 19.14 47.93 -4.85
N ALA A 3 18.61 48.50 -3.76
CA ALA A 3 19.15 48.26 -2.42
C ALA A 3 18.94 46.79 -2.03
N VAL A 4 20.03 46.13 -1.66
CA VAL A 4 20.00 44.79 -1.05
C VAL A 4 19.38 44.94 0.35
N PRO A 5 18.31 44.21 0.69
CA PRO A 5 17.74 44.27 2.03
C PRO A 5 18.74 43.68 3.05
N SER A 6 18.96 44.42 4.13
CA SER A 6 19.82 43.98 5.24
C SER A 6 19.36 42.63 5.82
N PRO A 7 20.29 41.79 6.31
CA PRO A 7 19.93 40.53 6.97
C PRO A 7 19.03 40.83 8.18
N ARG A 8 17.96 40.04 8.33
CA ARG A 8 17.10 40.11 9.52
C ARG A 8 17.95 39.77 10.74
N VAL A 9 18.03 40.70 11.70
CA VAL A 9 18.53 40.42 13.05
C VAL A 9 17.60 39.36 13.64
N PRO A 10 18.10 38.25 14.21
CA PRO A 10 17.24 37.28 14.89
C PRO A 10 16.48 38.02 15.99
N GLY A 11 15.15 38.11 15.86
CA GLY A 11 14.32 38.52 16.97
C GLY A 11 14.51 37.52 18.11
N GLN A 12 14.56 38.00 19.35
CA GLN A 12 14.48 37.10 20.51
C GLN A 12 13.23 36.24 20.35
N ALA A 13 13.39 34.92 20.28
CA ALA A 13 12.26 34.01 20.36
C ALA A 13 11.53 34.31 21.68
N ASP A 14 10.21 34.45 21.63
CA ASP A 14 9.44 34.62 22.87
C ASP A 14 9.54 33.35 23.73
N ALA A 15 9.15 33.48 25.00
CA ALA A 15 9.22 32.38 25.94
C ALA A 15 8.42 31.15 25.50
N ASP A 16 7.30 31.36 24.80
CA ASP A 16 6.42 30.28 24.31
C ASP A 16 7.10 29.48 23.21
N THR A 17 7.83 30.14 22.31
CA THR A 17 8.61 29.50 21.25
C THR A 17 9.77 28.70 21.84
N VAL A 18 10.43 29.23 22.87
CA VAL A 18 11.50 28.51 23.58
C VAL A 18 10.97 27.27 24.30
N GLU A 19 9.79 27.37 24.92
CA GLU A 19 9.13 26.23 25.57
C GLU A 19 8.71 25.17 24.55
N ALA A 20 8.04 25.57 23.47
CA ALA A 20 7.64 24.65 22.39
C ALA A 20 8.84 23.95 21.75
N ALA A 21 9.97 24.65 21.59
CA ALA A 21 11.21 24.05 21.09
C ALA A 21 11.79 23.03 22.09
N ARG A 22 11.72 23.33 23.40
CA ARG A 22 12.16 22.38 24.44
C ARG A 22 11.28 21.13 24.43
N GLU A 23 9.97 21.28 24.43
CA GLU A 23 9.02 20.17 24.37
C GLU A 23 9.23 19.30 23.12
N LEU A 24 9.49 19.91 21.96
CA LEU A 24 9.79 19.18 20.73
C LEU A 24 11.07 18.34 20.87
N ILE A 25 12.15 18.93 21.40
CA ILE A 25 13.44 18.23 21.58
C ILE A 25 13.29 17.11 22.61
N GLU A 26 12.62 17.37 23.73
CA GLU A 26 12.32 16.35 24.73
C GLU A 26 11.48 15.21 24.15
N GLY A 27 10.52 15.53 23.28
CA GLY A 27 9.73 14.55 22.53
C GLY A 27 10.58 13.65 21.63
N LEU A 28 11.58 14.21 20.92
CA LEU A 28 12.49 13.42 20.08
C LEU A 28 13.35 12.44 20.89
N VAL A 29 13.71 12.80 22.13
CA VAL A 29 14.44 11.91 23.04
C VAL A 29 13.52 10.85 23.66
N ALA A 30 12.30 11.23 24.03
CA ALA A 30 11.32 10.33 24.65
C ALA A 30 10.78 9.27 23.67
N TYR A 31 10.69 9.59 22.37
CA TYR A 31 10.19 8.71 21.32
C TYR A 31 11.26 8.51 20.22
N PRO A 32 12.33 7.73 20.50
CA PRO A 32 13.48 7.61 19.59
C PRO A 32 13.17 6.91 18.26
N TRP A 33 12.02 6.23 18.16
CA TRP A 33 11.48 5.66 16.93
C TRP A 33 10.73 6.68 16.06
N GLY A 34 10.58 7.92 16.51
CA GLY A 34 9.82 8.97 15.85
C GLY A 34 8.31 8.79 15.95
N GLN A 35 7.58 9.69 15.29
CA GLN A 35 6.12 9.64 15.21
C GLN A 35 5.71 9.75 13.74
N VAL A 36 5.07 8.70 13.24
CA VAL A 36 4.50 8.64 11.89
C VAL A 36 3.07 8.14 12.00
N SER A 37 2.18 8.71 11.19
CA SER A 37 0.82 8.20 11.11
C SER A 37 0.80 6.82 10.44
N PRO A 38 -0.18 5.96 10.78
CA PRO A 38 -0.36 4.69 10.08
C PRO A 38 -0.55 4.91 8.57
N SER A 39 0.09 4.04 7.78
CA SER A 39 -0.06 4.00 6.32
C SER A 39 -1.01 2.88 5.93
N VAL A 40 -1.98 3.18 5.06
CA VAL A 40 -2.87 2.17 4.47
C VAL A 40 -2.07 1.09 3.71
N TYR A 41 -1.04 1.50 2.96
CA TYR A 41 -0.22 0.56 2.20
C TYR A 41 0.45 -0.47 3.13
N GLU A 42 1.15 -0.01 4.17
CA GLU A 42 1.83 -0.88 5.14
C GLU A 42 0.84 -1.73 5.94
N THR A 43 -0.32 -1.14 6.31
CA THR A 43 -1.36 -1.86 7.05
C THR A 43 -1.93 -3.02 6.22
N GLY A 44 -2.17 -2.80 4.93
CA GLY A 44 -2.56 -3.86 4.00
C GLY A 44 -1.50 -4.97 3.90
N ARG A 45 -0.21 -4.60 3.82
CA ARG A 45 0.88 -5.59 3.79
C ARG A 45 0.90 -6.47 5.04
N LEU A 46 0.71 -5.89 6.23
CA LEU A 46 0.64 -6.66 7.48
C LEU A 46 -0.57 -7.59 7.54
N VAL A 47 -1.73 -7.17 7.03
CA VAL A 47 -2.93 -8.05 6.95
C VAL A 47 -2.69 -9.27 6.05
N THR A 48 -1.95 -9.10 4.96
CA THR A 48 -1.63 -10.20 4.04
C THR A 48 -0.53 -11.11 4.58
N LEU A 49 0.60 -10.51 4.99
CA LEU A 49 1.87 -11.23 5.24
C LEU A 49 2.03 -11.68 6.69
N ALA A 50 1.41 -10.97 7.64
CA ALA A 50 1.55 -11.24 9.06
C ALA A 50 0.18 -11.31 9.78
N PRO A 51 -0.76 -12.17 9.31
CA PRO A 51 -2.08 -12.29 9.95
C PRO A 51 -2.01 -12.83 11.39
N TRP A 52 -0.88 -13.43 11.78
CA TRP A 52 -0.60 -13.90 13.14
C TRP A 52 -0.19 -12.78 14.10
N LEU A 53 0.18 -11.60 13.59
CA LEU A 53 0.59 -10.48 14.43
C LEU A 53 -0.62 -9.92 15.19
N ASN A 54 -0.45 -9.65 16.49
CA ASN A 54 -1.48 -9.01 17.31
C ASN A 54 -2.05 -7.76 16.64
N GLY A 55 -3.35 -7.50 16.82
CA GLY A 55 -4.02 -6.34 16.23
C GLY A 55 -4.59 -6.56 14.81
N HIS A 56 -4.79 -7.80 14.37
CA HIS A 56 -5.25 -8.11 13.00
C HIS A 56 -6.66 -7.56 12.70
N GLY A 57 -7.59 -7.69 13.66
CA GLY A 57 -8.95 -7.17 13.52
C GLY A 57 -8.99 -5.64 13.46
N GLU A 58 -8.10 -4.98 14.20
CA GLU A 58 -7.92 -3.54 14.23
C GLU A 58 -7.37 -3.03 12.89
N ARG A 59 -6.41 -3.75 12.29
CA ARG A 59 -5.91 -3.44 10.94
C ARG A 59 -7.01 -3.57 9.88
N LEU A 60 -7.81 -4.63 9.94
CA LEU A 60 -8.96 -4.80 9.03
C LEU A 60 -9.99 -3.68 9.20
N SER A 61 -10.33 -3.33 10.45
CA SER A 61 -11.23 -2.21 10.75
C SER A 61 -10.68 -0.89 10.22
N TYR A 62 -9.40 -0.61 10.45
CA TYR A 62 -8.72 0.58 9.93
C TYR A 62 -8.79 0.65 8.40
N LEU A 63 -8.58 -0.46 7.68
CA LEU A 63 -8.73 -0.47 6.22
C LEU A 63 -10.15 -0.11 5.80
N VAL A 64 -11.18 -0.72 6.40
CA VAL A 64 -12.57 -0.38 6.05
C VAL A 64 -12.91 1.07 6.39
N GLU A 65 -12.48 1.56 7.55
CA GLU A 65 -12.80 2.90 8.04
C GLU A 65 -12.02 4.00 7.31
N SER A 66 -10.84 3.68 6.77
CA SER A 66 -10.04 4.61 5.97
C SER A 66 -10.44 4.64 4.49
N GLN A 67 -11.41 3.82 4.06
CA GLN A 67 -11.90 3.83 2.69
C GLN A 67 -12.69 5.11 2.41
N ARG A 68 -12.36 5.79 1.32
CA ARG A 68 -13.06 6.99 0.89
C ARG A 68 -14.41 6.64 0.25
N PRO A 69 -15.39 7.57 0.22
CA PRO A 69 -16.71 7.32 -0.40
C PRO A 69 -16.65 6.90 -1.87
N ASP A 70 -15.54 7.20 -2.55
CA ASP A 70 -15.30 6.89 -3.94
C ASP A 70 -14.70 5.49 -4.16
N GLY A 71 -14.52 4.71 -3.09
CA GLY A 71 -13.98 3.34 -3.10
C GLY A 71 -12.46 3.26 -2.98
N THR A 72 -11.74 4.39 -3.05
CA THR A 72 -10.27 4.43 -3.01
C THR A 72 -9.72 4.63 -1.59
N TRP A 73 -8.40 4.47 -1.45
CA TRP A 73 -7.65 4.79 -0.24
C TRP A 73 -6.52 5.78 -0.51
N GLY A 74 -6.04 6.43 0.55
CA GLY A 74 -4.93 7.37 0.48
C GLY A 74 -5.34 8.76 0.04
N ALA A 75 -4.40 9.50 -0.57
CA ALA A 75 -4.61 10.90 -0.93
C ALA A 75 -5.69 11.07 -2.03
N PRO A 76 -6.35 12.24 -2.11
CA PRO A 76 -7.36 12.51 -3.14
C PRO A 76 -6.89 12.32 -4.59
N ALA A 77 -5.62 12.59 -4.87
CA ALA A 77 -5.04 12.47 -6.20
C ALA A 77 -4.87 11.00 -6.61
N THR A 78 -5.44 10.62 -7.76
CA THR A 78 -5.50 9.22 -8.24
C THR A 78 -4.14 8.51 -8.27
N GLY A 79 -3.08 9.21 -8.70
CA GLY A 79 -1.72 8.63 -8.73
C GLY A 79 -1.19 8.25 -7.34
N TYR A 80 -1.44 9.07 -6.33
CA TYR A 80 -1.06 8.78 -4.94
C TYR A 80 -2.02 7.78 -4.25
N ALA A 81 -3.26 7.64 -4.76
CA ALA A 81 -4.23 6.68 -4.26
C ALA A 81 -3.99 5.24 -4.76
N LEU A 82 -3.22 5.06 -5.83
CA LEU A 82 -3.04 3.77 -6.51
C LEU A 82 -2.52 2.69 -5.56
N VAL A 83 -1.31 2.88 -5.00
CA VAL A 83 -0.66 1.86 -4.16
C VAL A 83 -1.45 1.58 -2.87
N PRO A 84 -1.95 2.59 -2.13
CA PRO A 84 -2.86 2.35 -1.00
C PRO A 84 -4.11 1.55 -1.36
N THR A 85 -4.74 1.86 -2.50
CA THR A 85 -5.96 1.17 -2.95
C THR A 85 -5.66 -0.28 -3.34
N LEU A 86 -4.61 -0.52 -4.12
CA LEU A 86 -4.17 -1.88 -4.47
C LEU A 86 -3.84 -2.70 -3.21
N SER A 87 -3.11 -2.12 -2.24
CA SER A 87 -2.73 -2.82 -1.02
C SER A 87 -3.94 -3.17 -0.15
N ALA A 88 -4.87 -2.23 0.03
CA ALA A 88 -6.09 -2.47 0.81
C ALA A 88 -6.98 -3.54 0.16
N VAL A 89 -7.20 -3.46 -1.16
CA VAL A 89 -8.01 -4.46 -1.89
C VAL A 89 -7.34 -5.84 -1.85
N GLU A 90 -6.04 -5.91 -2.07
CA GLU A 90 -5.29 -7.17 -1.97
C GLU A 90 -5.42 -7.79 -0.58
N ALA A 91 -5.27 -7.00 0.47
CA ALA A 91 -5.40 -7.44 1.85
C ALA A 91 -6.80 -7.96 2.20
N LEU A 92 -7.84 -7.24 1.79
CA LEU A 92 -9.22 -7.64 2.01
C LEU A 92 -9.56 -8.94 1.28
N LEU A 93 -9.11 -9.09 0.03
CA LEU A 93 -9.28 -10.33 -0.74
C LEU A 93 -8.48 -11.49 -0.15
N ALA A 94 -7.25 -11.25 0.32
CA ALA A 94 -6.44 -12.26 0.98
C ALA A 94 -7.11 -12.76 2.26
N GLU A 95 -7.68 -11.86 3.08
CA GLU A 95 -8.44 -12.25 4.28
C GLU A 95 -9.69 -13.06 3.92
N LEU A 96 -10.52 -12.57 2.99
CA LEU A 96 -11.77 -13.23 2.58
C LEU A 96 -11.52 -14.61 1.97
N THR A 97 -10.46 -14.78 1.17
CA THR A 97 -10.13 -16.08 0.57
C THR A 97 -9.44 -17.05 1.55
N ARG A 98 -8.84 -16.53 2.64
CA ARG A 98 -8.22 -17.36 3.70
C ARG A 98 -9.26 -17.94 4.65
N ARG A 99 -10.28 -17.15 5.02
CA ARG A 99 -11.35 -17.60 5.93
C ARG A 99 -12.23 -18.65 5.24
N SER A 100 -12.73 -19.60 6.03
CA SER A 100 -13.78 -20.54 5.62
C SER A 100 -14.96 -20.30 6.57
N GLY A 101 -15.95 -19.48 6.20
CA GLY A 101 -17.07 -19.16 7.09
C GLY A 101 -17.90 -17.98 6.61
N ALA A 102 -18.84 -17.53 7.46
CA ALA A 102 -19.66 -16.35 7.17
C ALA A 102 -18.77 -15.13 6.90
N ASP A 103 -18.81 -14.65 5.67
CA ASP A 103 -18.03 -13.50 5.24
C ASP A 103 -18.48 -12.24 5.98
N ASP A 104 -17.53 -11.44 6.44
CA ASP A 104 -17.83 -10.15 7.05
C ASP A 104 -18.31 -9.20 5.94
N ASP A 105 -19.62 -8.93 5.93
CA ASP A 105 -20.27 -8.07 4.94
C ASP A 105 -19.58 -6.71 4.79
N ARG A 106 -18.94 -6.18 5.84
CA ARG A 106 -18.18 -4.91 5.75
C ARG A 106 -16.95 -5.08 4.87
N LEU A 107 -16.20 -6.17 5.05
CA LEU A 107 -15.00 -6.47 4.25
C LEU A 107 -15.39 -6.73 2.79
N VAL A 108 -16.45 -7.50 2.56
CA VAL A 108 -16.97 -7.79 1.21
C VAL A 108 -17.34 -6.50 0.48
N ARG A 109 -18.14 -5.63 1.11
CA ARG A 109 -18.55 -4.35 0.50
C ARG A 109 -17.35 -3.45 0.22
N SER A 110 -16.39 -3.39 1.14
CA SER A 110 -15.19 -2.57 1.00
C SER A 110 -14.30 -3.06 -0.15
N ALA A 111 -14.07 -4.38 -0.23
CA ALA A 111 -13.35 -5.02 -1.33
C ALA A 111 -14.04 -4.78 -2.68
N ALA A 112 -15.36 -4.95 -2.76
CA ALA A 112 -16.12 -4.73 -3.98
C ALA A 112 -16.07 -3.27 -4.46
N ALA A 113 -16.16 -2.31 -3.54
CA ALA A 113 -16.04 -0.88 -3.86
C ALA A 113 -14.62 -0.52 -4.34
N GLY A 114 -13.59 -1.10 -3.72
CA GLY A 114 -12.20 -0.93 -4.14
C GLY A 114 -11.91 -1.52 -5.52
N LEU A 115 -12.42 -2.73 -5.81
CA LEU A 115 -12.31 -3.36 -7.13
C LEU A 115 -12.97 -2.51 -8.22
N ARG A 116 -14.18 -1.99 -7.97
CA ARG A 116 -14.84 -1.03 -8.88
C ARG A 116 -13.99 0.21 -9.11
N ALA A 117 -13.44 0.80 -8.06
CA ALA A 117 -12.59 1.98 -8.19
C ALA A 117 -11.30 1.70 -8.99
N ILE A 118 -10.67 0.53 -8.80
CA ILE A 118 -9.49 0.13 -9.59
C ILE A 118 -9.85 -0.04 -11.06
N ASP A 119 -10.97 -0.72 -11.34
CA ASP A 119 -11.42 -1.02 -12.70
C ASP A 119 -11.80 0.25 -13.48
N GLU A 120 -12.54 1.16 -12.84
CA GLU A 120 -13.08 2.36 -13.47
C GLU A 120 -12.08 3.51 -13.59
N ARG A 121 -11.10 3.62 -12.67
CA ARG A 121 -10.32 4.86 -12.50
C ARG A 121 -8.80 4.70 -12.54
N MET A 122 -8.29 3.47 -12.49
CA MET A 122 -6.86 3.24 -12.29
C MET A 122 -6.28 2.31 -13.35
N CYS A 123 -6.45 1.00 -13.16
CA CYS A 123 -5.71 -0.04 -13.87
C CYS A 123 -6.63 -1.05 -14.56
N GLY A 124 -7.94 -0.83 -14.52
CA GLY A 124 -8.87 -1.59 -15.32
C GLY A 124 -8.72 -1.27 -16.81
N PRO A 125 -9.13 -2.20 -17.69
CA PRO A 125 -9.16 -1.99 -19.14
C PRO A 125 -10.03 -0.79 -19.56
N SER A 126 -10.86 -0.26 -18.66
CA SER A 126 -11.73 0.91 -18.85
C SER A 126 -11.18 2.21 -18.25
N GLY A 127 -10.04 2.18 -17.54
CA GLY A 127 -9.48 3.33 -16.83
C GLY A 127 -8.70 4.30 -17.72
N ALA A 128 -8.71 5.59 -17.35
CA ALA A 128 -7.84 6.60 -17.95
C ALA A 128 -6.37 6.41 -17.49
N SER A 129 -5.40 6.73 -18.36
CA SER A 129 -3.98 6.75 -17.96
C SER A 129 -3.79 7.68 -16.76
N VAL A 130 -3.29 7.13 -15.65
CA VAL A 130 -3.03 7.90 -14.43
C VAL A 130 -1.63 8.48 -14.51
N ASP A 131 -1.48 9.77 -14.21
CA ASP A 131 -0.16 10.36 -13.97
C ASP A 131 0.39 9.82 -12.65
N LEU A 132 1.47 9.04 -12.73
CA LEU A 132 2.01 8.33 -11.58
C LEU A 132 3.09 9.18 -10.91
N PRO A 133 2.92 9.53 -9.61
CA PRO A 133 4.00 10.15 -8.88
C PRO A 133 5.20 9.20 -8.77
N ASP A 134 6.41 9.77 -8.74
CA ASP A 134 7.63 9.03 -8.46
C ASP A 134 7.66 8.62 -6.97
N LEU A 135 6.98 7.51 -6.69
CA LEU A 135 6.92 6.90 -5.37
C LEU A 135 7.95 5.78 -5.26
N PRO A 136 8.54 5.56 -4.08
CA PRO A 136 9.53 4.51 -3.87
C PRO A 136 9.02 3.14 -4.36
N ALA A 137 9.76 2.55 -5.31
CA ALA A 137 9.52 1.22 -5.86
C ALA A 137 8.11 0.98 -6.43
N ILE A 138 7.37 2.02 -6.83
CA ILE A 138 6.02 1.91 -7.40
C ILE A 138 5.96 0.94 -8.59
N GLU A 139 7.02 0.90 -9.39
CA GLU A 139 7.20 0.05 -10.56
C GLU A 139 7.44 -1.44 -10.23
N LEU A 140 7.63 -1.76 -8.95
CA LEU A 140 7.68 -3.12 -8.43
C LEU A 140 6.41 -3.44 -7.64
N ILE A 141 6.00 -2.52 -6.76
CA ILE A 141 4.91 -2.69 -5.80
C ILE A 141 3.57 -2.81 -6.50
N ALA A 142 3.23 -1.84 -7.37
CA ALA A 142 1.93 -1.83 -8.03
C ALA A 142 1.69 -3.07 -8.92
N PRO A 143 2.60 -3.50 -9.81
CA PRO A 143 2.40 -4.73 -10.57
C PRO A 143 2.38 -5.99 -9.67
N SER A 144 3.14 -6.02 -8.57
CA SER A 144 3.12 -7.14 -7.62
C SER A 144 1.75 -7.28 -6.94
N LEU A 145 1.19 -6.17 -6.46
CA LEU A 145 -0.15 -6.15 -5.86
C LEU A 145 -1.23 -6.52 -6.88
N THR A 146 -1.16 -6.02 -8.12
CA THR A 146 -2.09 -6.40 -9.19
C THR A 146 -2.05 -7.91 -9.47
N GLN A 147 -0.86 -8.53 -9.51
CA GLN A 147 -0.74 -9.98 -9.67
C GLN A 147 -1.36 -10.75 -8.50
N ARG A 148 -1.15 -10.31 -7.26
CA ARG A 148 -1.74 -10.91 -6.06
C ARG A 148 -3.27 -10.77 -6.05
N ILE A 149 -3.82 -9.63 -6.46
CA ILE A 149 -5.26 -9.43 -6.64
C ILE A 149 -5.79 -10.41 -7.69
N ASN A 150 -5.17 -10.48 -8.87
CA ASN A 150 -5.58 -11.40 -9.93
C ASN A 150 -5.57 -12.87 -9.48
N ALA A 151 -4.59 -13.28 -8.67
CA ALA A 151 -4.55 -14.61 -8.08
C ALA A 151 -5.73 -14.84 -7.10
N SER A 152 -6.07 -13.86 -6.27
CA SER A 152 -7.26 -13.93 -5.41
C SER A 152 -8.57 -13.97 -6.20
N LEU A 153 -8.69 -13.17 -7.27
CA LEU A 153 -9.85 -13.20 -8.16
C LEU A 153 -10.00 -14.56 -8.85
N ALA A 154 -8.89 -15.20 -9.25
CA ALA A 154 -8.93 -16.56 -9.78
C ALA A 154 -9.44 -17.58 -8.74
N ARG A 155 -8.98 -17.48 -7.48
CA ARG A 155 -9.45 -18.34 -6.38
C ARG A 155 -10.94 -18.21 -6.09
N LEU A 156 -11.55 -17.05 -6.34
CA LEU A 156 -12.99 -16.86 -6.18
C LEU A 156 -13.83 -17.75 -7.11
N ARG A 157 -13.27 -18.28 -8.22
CA ARG A 157 -13.99 -19.26 -9.06
C ARG A 157 -14.24 -20.56 -8.32
N ASP A 158 -13.23 -21.04 -7.60
CA ASP A 158 -13.27 -22.31 -6.88
C ASP A 158 -13.87 -22.15 -5.47
N ARG A 159 -13.71 -20.96 -4.88
CA ARG A 159 -14.21 -20.60 -3.54
C ARG A 159 -14.97 -19.28 -3.60
N PRO A 160 -16.24 -19.29 -4.03
CA PRO A 160 -17.04 -18.08 -4.14
C PRO A 160 -17.24 -17.39 -2.80
N VAL A 161 -17.13 -16.06 -2.80
CA VAL A 161 -17.51 -15.17 -1.70
C VAL A 161 -18.78 -14.42 -2.14
N PRO A 162 -19.93 -14.58 -1.44
CA PRO A 162 -21.13 -13.80 -1.73
C PRO A 162 -20.83 -12.30 -1.78
N GLY A 163 -21.35 -11.60 -2.80
CA GLY A 163 -21.07 -10.19 -3.03
C GLY A 163 -19.82 -9.90 -3.89
N LEU A 164 -18.99 -10.90 -4.21
CA LEU A 164 -17.83 -10.75 -5.12
C LEU A 164 -17.92 -11.62 -6.38
N ALA A 165 -19.05 -12.28 -6.63
CA ALA A 165 -19.21 -13.20 -7.75
C ALA A 165 -18.91 -12.58 -9.13
N GLU A 166 -19.24 -11.30 -9.34
CA GLU A 166 -18.98 -10.59 -10.60
C GLU A 166 -17.48 -10.43 -10.91
N TRP A 167 -16.63 -10.52 -9.88
CA TRP A 167 -15.18 -10.38 -9.95
C TRP A 167 -14.46 -11.71 -10.09
N ALA A 168 -15.15 -12.84 -9.88
CA ALA A 168 -14.55 -14.16 -9.92
C ALA A 168 -13.92 -14.44 -11.29
N GLY A 169 -12.60 -14.56 -11.29
CA GLY A 169 -11.81 -14.81 -12.49
C GLY A 169 -11.64 -13.65 -13.44
N ARG A 170 -12.02 -12.42 -13.06
CA ARG A 170 -11.65 -11.23 -13.83
C ARG A 170 -10.15 -11.00 -13.73
N GLY A 171 -9.55 -10.49 -14.80
CA GLY A 171 -8.17 -10.03 -14.83
C GLY A 171 -8.13 -8.51 -14.82
N LEU A 172 -7.41 -7.94 -13.86
CA LEU A 172 -7.01 -6.54 -13.87
C LEU A 172 -5.74 -6.39 -14.73
N GLY A 173 -5.69 -5.31 -15.50
CA GLY A 173 -4.51 -4.94 -16.27
C GLY A 173 -3.40 -4.39 -15.39
N ALA A 174 -2.18 -4.38 -15.91
CA ALA A 174 -1.09 -3.63 -15.28
C ALA A 174 -1.41 -2.11 -15.33
N PRO A 175 -1.04 -1.34 -14.30
CA PRO A 175 -1.12 0.12 -14.37
C PRO A 175 -0.39 0.64 -15.61
N ALA A 176 -0.93 1.67 -16.25
CA ALA A 176 -0.29 2.27 -17.43
C ALA A 176 1.17 2.67 -17.09
N GLY A 177 2.11 2.25 -17.94
CA GLY A 177 3.55 2.49 -17.73
C GLY A 177 4.25 1.53 -16.76
N LEU A 178 3.54 0.60 -16.11
CA LEU A 178 4.09 -0.38 -15.16
C LEU A 178 3.89 -1.83 -15.66
N ASP A 179 4.47 -2.17 -16.82
CA ASP A 179 4.28 -3.43 -17.54
C ASP A 179 4.71 -4.72 -16.81
N GLY A 180 5.36 -4.58 -15.64
CA GLY A 180 5.82 -5.69 -14.81
C GLY A 180 7.15 -6.30 -15.24
N ALA A 181 7.79 -5.83 -16.32
CA ALA A 181 9.08 -6.35 -16.76
C ALA A 181 10.17 -6.17 -15.69
N LYS A 182 10.19 -5.01 -15.03
CA LYS A 182 11.14 -4.73 -13.95
C LYS A 182 10.88 -5.59 -12.72
N LEU A 183 9.61 -5.84 -12.37
CA LEU A 183 9.25 -6.76 -11.30
C LEU A 183 9.75 -8.19 -11.61
N ALA A 184 9.52 -8.68 -12.83
CA ALA A 184 9.98 -10.00 -13.25
C ALA A 184 11.51 -10.12 -13.16
N PHE A 185 12.24 -9.09 -13.62
CA PHE A 185 13.70 -9.03 -13.49
C PHE A 185 14.16 -9.08 -12.03
N VAL A 186 13.55 -8.27 -11.16
CA VAL A 186 13.93 -8.24 -9.73
C VAL A 186 13.63 -9.58 -9.05
N ARG A 187 12.49 -10.21 -9.32
CA ARG A 187 12.19 -11.55 -8.77
C ARG A 187 13.17 -12.61 -9.25
N ALA A 188 13.59 -12.56 -10.52
CA ALA A 188 14.62 -13.45 -11.03
C ALA A 188 15.98 -13.22 -10.34
N LEU A 189 16.34 -11.97 -10.04
CA LEU A 189 17.52 -11.64 -9.25
C LEU A 189 17.43 -12.21 -7.83
N LEU A 190 16.31 -11.98 -7.14
CA LEU A 190 16.09 -12.51 -5.78
C LEU A 190 16.14 -14.04 -5.75
N GLY A 191 15.56 -14.71 -6.74
CA GLY A 191 15.58 -16.18 -6.85
C GLY A 191 16.93 -16.77 -7.28
N SER A 192 17.89 -15.95 -7.73
CA SER A 192 19.22 -16.41 -8.15
C SER A 192 20.20 -16.69 -7.00
N GLY A 193 19.84 -16.29 -5.77
CA GLY A 193 20.74 -16.37 -4.60
C GLY A 193 21.85 -15.32 -4.59
N ALA A 194 21.82 -14.35 -5.51
CA ALA A 194 22.70 -13.19 -5.49
C ALA A 194 22.40 -12.26 -4.30
N ASP A 195 23.40 -11.49 -3.87
CA ASP A 195 23.21 -10.49 -2.82
C ASP A 195 22.11 -9.49 -3.19
N VAL A 196 21.14 -9.32 -2.28
CA VAL A 196 20.02 -8.40 -2.47
C VAL A 196 20.52 -6.96 -2.34
N PRO A 197 20.39 -6.11 -3.38
CA PRO A 197 20.71 -4.69 -3.27
C PRO A 197 20.00 -4.05 -2.07
N GLN A 198 20.73 -3.30 -1.24
CA GLN A 198 20.19 -2.69 -0.01
C GLN A 198 18.91 -1.88 -0.24
N LYS A 199 18.81 -1.20 -1.39
CA LYS A 199 17.62 -0.42 -1.77
C LYS A 199 16.34 -1.27 -1.92
N LEU A 200 16.48 -2.55 -2.23
CA LEU A 200 15.35 -3.47 -2.38
C LEU A 200 14.88 -4.06 -1.04
N LEU A 201 15.66 -3.93 0.04
CA LEU A 201 15.25 -4.43 1.35
C LEU A 201 13.97 -3.75 1.86
N HIS A 202 13.74 -2.49 1.48
CA HIS A 202 12.52 -1.74 1.82
C HIS A 202 11.29 -2.14 1.01
N ALA A 203 11.46 -3.00 -0.01
CA ALA A 203 10.38 -3.48 -0.88
C ALA A 203 10.43 -5.01 -1.01
N LEU A 204 10.93 -5.73 0.01
CA LEU A 204 11.15 -7.18 -0.07
C LEU A 204 9.84 -7.98 -0.18
N GLU A 205 8.70 -7.37 0.16
CA GLU A 205 7.38 -7.99 0.04
C GLU A 205 6.95 -8.30 -1.40
N ILE A 206 7.66 -7.74 -2.38
CA ILE A 206 7.46 -8.07 -3.79
C ILE A 206 8.06 -9.42 -4.17
N ALA A 207 8.89 -10.04 -3.31
CA ALA A 207 9.31 -11.44 -3.48
C ALA A 207 8.07 -12.36 -3.50
N ASP A 208 8.02 -13.28 -4.46
CA ASP A 208 6.95 -14.29 -4.48
C ASP A 208 7.14 -15.30 -3.35
N ASP A 209 6.03 -15.86 -2.86
CA ASP A 209 5.99 -16.94 -1.87
C ASP A 209 6.42 -18.31 -2.45
N GLY A 210 7.20 -18.31 -3.54
CA GLY A 210 7.73 -19.51 -4.17
C GLY A 210 8.78 -20.20 -3.29
N PRO A 211 9.22 -21.43 -3.62
CA PRO A 211 10.23 -22.16 -2.85
C PRO A 211 11.61 -21.48 -2.80
N ALA A 212 11.76 -20.33 -3.47
CA ALA A 212 12.92 -19.44 -3.45
C ALA A 212 12.59 -18.06 -2.86
N GLY A 213 11.63 -17.96 -1.92
CA GLY A 213 11.65 -16.87 -0.94
C GLY A 213 13.05 -16.83 -0.29
N PRO A 214 13.59 -15.65 0.09
CA PRO A 214 14.99 -15.53 0.51
C PRO A 214 15.29 -16.56 1.61
N ALA A 215 16.06 -17.58 1.22
CA ALA A 215 16.55 -18.58 2.14
C ALA A 215 17.60 -17.89 3.00
N GLY A 216 17.23 -17.57 4.23
CA GLY A 216 18.11 -16.94 5.21
C GLY A 216 17.98 -15.43 5.25
N LEU A 217 16.99 -14.97 6.02
CA LEU A 217 17.19 -13.86 6.96
C LEU A 217 17.04 -14.43 8.37
#